data_AF-Q0V6U8-F1
#
_entry.id   AF-Q0V6U8-F1
#
_cell.length_a   1.000
_cell.length_b   1.000
_cell.length_c   1.000
_cell.angle_alpha   90.00
_cell.angle_beta   90.00
_cell.angle_gamma   90.00
#
_symmetry.space_group_name_H-M   'P 1'
#
loop_
_entity.id
_entity.type
_entity.pdbx_description
1 polymer ?
#
loop_
_entity_poly.entity_id
_entity_poly.type
_entity_poly.pdbx_seq_one_letter_code
_entity_poly.pdbx_strand_id
1 'polypeptide(L)'
;MVVTAQWELSVGNGFAYVVFSAFGLFYAGYGAILTPAFGVVEAYGDNVEELNNALGFFMTMWTIFTLVFLVASLPTNLVYILIFFFVELGFLLISASYFAVADGHPAASVNLKKGGGAFCFLAGLTGWYLTFALLLNDSIVELPLGDTSRYFAKRKTQ
;
A
#
# COMPACT_ATOMS: atom_id res chain seq x y z
N MET A 1 8.70 -8.92 2.92
CA MET A 1 7.29 -8.79 3.35
C MET A 1 6.68 -10.13 3.72
N VAL A 2 6.52 -11.09 2.80
CA VAL A 2 5.89 -12.40 3.13
C VAL A 2 6.61 -13.14 4.26
N VAL A 3 7.95 -13.17 4.25
CA VAL A 3 8.75 -13.76 5.34
C VAL A 3 8.52 -13.03 6.65
N THR A 4 8.63 -11.69 6.67
CA THR A 4 8.39 -10.84 7.84
C THR A 4 7.00 -11.08 8.44
N ALA A 5 5.97 -11.24 7.61
CA ALA A 5 4.62 -11.51 8.08
C ALA A 5 4.56 -12.76 8.97
N GLN A 6 5.22 -13.86 8.59
CA GLN A 6 5.20 -15.10 9.38
C GLN A 6 5.83 -14.92 10.77
N TRP A 7 6.86 -14.06 10.86
CA TRP A 7 7.47 -13.69 12.12
C TRP A 7 6.54 -12.83 12.98
N GLU A 8 5.83 -11.86 12.38
CA GLU A 8 4.81 -11.07 13.09
C GLU A 8 3.70 -11.95 13.67
N LEU A 9 3.28 -12.99 12.93
CA LEU A 9 2.31 -13.96 13.42
C LEU A 9 2.86 -14.75 14.63
N SER A 10 4.13 -15.12 14.58
CA SER A 10 4.80 -15.90 15.64
C SER A 10 4.93 -15.12 16.95
N VAL A 11 5.03 -13.78 16.88
CA VAL A 11 5.05 -12.89 18.07
C VAL A 11 3.66 -12.35 18.44
N GLY A 12 2.60 -12.80 17.77
CA GLY A 12 1.21 -12.42 18.07
C GLY A 12 0.77 -11.06 17.52
N ASN A 13 1.53 -10.44 16.63
CA ASN A 13 1.20 -9.17 16.00
C ASN A 13 0.30 -9.38 14.77
N GLY A 14 -0.99 -9.63 15.01
CA GLY A 14 -1.97 -9.90 13.96
C GLY A 14 -2.15 -8.78 12.95
N PHE A 15 -2.08 -7.51 13.38
CA PHE A 15 -2.21 -6.37 12.46
C PHE A 15 -1.06 -6.33 11.44
N ALA A 16 0.19 -6.39 11.92
CA ALA A 16 1.35 -6.37 11.03
C ALA A 16 1.43 -7.62 10.15
N TYR A 17 1.02 -8.79 10.65
CA TYR A 17 0.89 -10.01 9.84
C TYR A 17 -0.01 -9.79 8.62
N VAL A 18 -1.21 -9.24 8.81
CA VAL A 18 -2.17 -9.03 7.71
C VAL A 18 -1.61 -8.00 6.73
N VAL A 19 -1.05 -6.88 7.23
CA VAL A 19 -0.44 -5.83 6.39
C VAL A 19 0.71 -6.39 5.55
N PHE A 20 1.70 -7.04 6.16
CA PHE A 20 2.86 -7.54 5.41
C PHE A 20 2.51 -8.69 4.46
N SER A 21 1.54 -9.54 4.82
CA SER A 21 1.04 -10.57 3.90
C SER A 21 0.35 -9.94 2.70
N ALA A 22 -0.54 -8.98 2.94
CA ALA A 22 -1.27 -8.24 1.92
C ALA A 22 -0.33 -7.57 0.91
N PHE A 23 0.55 -6.68 1.36
CA PHE A 23 1.46 -5.97 0.46
C PHE A 23 2.49 -6.90 -0.18
N GLY A 24 2.94 -7.95 0.52
CA GLY A 24 3.78 -8.98 -0.07
C GLY A 24 3.12 -9.68 -1.26
N LEU A 25 1.83 -10.03 -1.13
CA LEU A 25 1.06 -10.65 -2.20
C LEU A 25 0.60 -9.67 -3.28
N PHE A 26 0.41 -8.39 -2.96
CA PHE A 26 0.25 -7.33 -3.96
C PHE A 26 1.44 -7.30 -4.92
N TYR A 27 2.66 -7.20 -4.41
CA TYR A 27 3.86 -7.16 -5.24
C TYR A 27 4.08 -8.47 -6.01
N ALA A 28 3.79 -9.62 -5.39
CA ALA A 28 3.86 -10.91 -6.07
C ALA A 28 2.83 -11.01 -7.21
N GLY A 29 1.58 -10.61 -6.97
CA GLY A 29 0.51 -10.60 -7.97
C GLY A 29 0.81 -9.63 -9.12
N TYR A 30 1.25 -8.41 -8.81
CA TYR A 30 1.67 -7.45 -9.83
C TYR A 30 2.90 -7.93 -10.61
N GLY A 31 3.88 -8.54 -9.94
CA GLY A 31 5.03 -9.19 -10.57
C GLY A 31 4.63 -10.33 -11.50
N ALA A 32 3.63 -11.13 -11.12
CA ALA A 32 3.09 -12.20 -11.95
C ALA A 32 2.40 -11.65 -13.21
N ILE A 33 1.63 -10.56 -13.09
CA ILE A 33 1.02 -9.88 -14.23
C ILE A 33 2.09 -9.42 -15.23
N LEU A 34 3.17 -8.81 -14.74
CA LEU A 34 4.23 -8.26 -15.59
C LEU A 34 5.20 -9.30 -16.15
N THR A 35 5.31 -10.48 -15.53
CA THR A 35 6.28 -11.50 -15.94
C THR A 35 5.75 -12.27 -17.15
N PRO A 36 6.42 -12.22 -18.32
CA PRO A 36 5.89 -12.81 -19.55
C PRO A 36 5.60 -14.31 -19.46
N ALA A 37 6.36 -15.05 -18.64
CA ALA A 37 6.17 -16.49 -18.46
C ALA A 37 4.78 -16.89 -17.93
N PHE A 38 4.03 -15.97 -17.30
CA PHE A 38 2.66 -16.22 -16.87
C PHE A 38 1.60 -15.86 -17.93
N GLY A 39 1.98 -15.22 -19.03
CA GLY A 39 1.09 -14.95 -20.17
C GLY A 39 -0.07 -13.99 -19.90
N VAL A 40 -0.12 -13.29 -18.75
CA VAL A 40 -1.28 -12.47 -18.36
C VAL A 40 -1.49 -11.31 -19.32
N VAL A 41 -0.46 -10.51 -19.61
CA VAL A 41 -0.56 -9.39 -20.55
C VAL A 41 -0.77 -9.88 -21.99
N GLU A 42 -0.10 -10.97 -22.36
CA GLU A 42 -0.21 -11.58 -23.70
C GLU A 42 -1.64 -12.05 -24.01
N ALA A 43 -2.37 -12.55 -23.00
CA ALA A 43 -3.75 -12.99 -23.16
C ALA A 43 -4.72 -11.89 -23.62
N TYR A 44 -4.38 -10.61 -23.41
CA TYR A 44 -5.19 -9.48 -23.90
C TYR A 44 -4.84 -9.06 -25.34
N GLY A 45 -3.73 -9.57 -25.92
CA GLY A 45 -3.30 -9.24 -27.28
C GLY A 45 -3.21 -7.73 -27.52
N ASP A 46 -3.86 -7.26 -28.58
CA ASP A 46 -3.93 -5.84 -28.96
C ASP A 46 -5.07 -5.08 -28.25
N ASN A 47 -5.83 -5.73 -27.35
CA ASN A 47 -6.93 -5.10 -26.63
C ASN A 47 -6.41 -4.28 -25.43
N VAL A 48 -5.79 -3.14 -25.75
CA VAL A 48 -5.21 -2.21 -24.78
C VAL A 48 -6.27 -1.67 -23.81
N GLU A 49 -7.50 -1.45 -24.26
CA GLU A 49 -8.60 -0.96 -23.43
C GLU A 49 -8.95 -1.97 -22.32
N GLU A 50 -9.18 -3.23 -22.68
CA GLU A 50 -9.55 -4.28 -21.72
C GLU A 50 -8.42 -4.58 -20.73
N LEU A 51 -7.16 -4.60 -21.21
CA LEU A 51 -5.99 -4.75 -20.34
C LEU A 51 -5.93 -3.62 -19.29
N ASN A 52 -6.11 -2.37 -19.71
CA ASN A 52 -6.05 -1.24 -18.78
C ASN A 52 -7.26 -1.24 -17.82
N ASN A 53 -8.45 -1.62 -18.26
CA ASN A 53 -9.59 -1.83 -17.36
C ASN A 53 -9.28 -2.89 -16.31
N ALA A 54 -8.73 -4.04 -16.70
CA ALA A 54 -8.35 -5.11 -15.77
C ALA A 54 -7.31 -4.65 -14.75
N LEU A 55 -6.28 -3.92 -15.17
CA LEU A 55 -5.26 -3.35 -14.29
C LEU A 55 -5.84 -2.27 -13.36
N GLY A 56 -6.77 -1.45 -13.86
CA GLY A 56 -7.52 -0.47 -13.06
C GLY A 56 -8.34 -1.15 -11.96
N PHE A 57 -9.06 -2.23 -12.28
CA PHE A 57 -9.80 -3.00 -11.28
C PHE A 57 -8.89 -3.68 -10.26
N PHE A 58 -7.76 -4.26 -10.70
CA PHE A 58 -6.75 -4.80 -9.80
C PHE A 58 -6.30 -3.74 -8.79
N MET A 59 -5.88 -2.57 -9.27
CA MET A 59 -5.43 -1.47 -8.40
C MET A 59 -6.55 -0.90 -7.52
N THR A 60 -7.79 -0.84 -8.03
CA THR A 60 -8.95 -0.39 -7.25
C THR A 60 -9.23 -1.29 -6.06
N MET A 61 -9.19 -2.61 -6.25
CA MET A 61 -9.36 -3.57 -5.17
C MET A 61 -8.30 -3.37 -4.07
N TRP A 62 -7.04 -3.15 -4.46
CA TRP A 62 -5.95 -2.86 -3.52
C TRP A 62 -6.05 -1.49 -2.86
N THR A 63 -6.64 -0.50 -3.54
CA THR A 63 -6.95 0.82 -2.96
C THR A 63 -7.98 0.64 -1.85
N ILE A 64 -9.12 -0.02 -2.12
CA ILE A 64 -10.15 -0.31 -1.11
C ILE A 64 -9.55 -1.06 0.09
N PHE A 65 -8.67 -2.02 -0.16
CA PHE A 65 -8.04 -2.77 0.92
C PHE A 65 -7.05 -1.93 1.73
N THR A 66 -6.32 -1.02 1.08
CA THR A 66 -5.41 -0.06 1.75
C THR A 66 -6.18 0.91 2.62
N LEU A 67 -7.36 1.36 2.20
CA LEU A 67 -8.24 2.21 3.00
C LEU A 67 -8.63 1.54 4.33
N VAL A 68 -8.89 0.22 4.32
CA VAL A 68 -9.16 -0.53 5.55
C VAL A 68 -7.95 -0.46 6.50
N PHE A 69 -6.73 -0.60 5.99
CA PHE A 69 -5.52 -0.47 6.81
C PHE A 69 -5.29 0.95 7.31
N LEU A 70 -5.58 1.96 6.48
CA LEU A 70 -5.51 3.36 6.90
C LEU A 70 -6.41 3.60 8.11
N VAL A 71 -7.68 3.19 8.04
CA VAL A 71 -8.63 3.32 9.16
C VAL A 71 -8.17 2.51 10.37
N ALA A 72 -7.74 1.26 10.17
CA ALA A 72 -7.26 0.40 11.25
C ALA A 72 -5.97 0.91 11.90
N SER A 73 -5.16 1.70 11.19
CA SER A 73 -3.92 2.28 11.71
C SER A 73 -4.13 3.52 12.59
N LEU A 74 -5.31 4.16 12.55
CA LEU A 74 -5.58 5.40 13.29
C LEU A 74 -5.26 5.33 14.80
N PRO A 75 -5.50 4.21 15.52
CA PRO A 75 -5.16 4.08 16.94
C PRO A 75 -3.69 3.78 17.23
N THR A 76 -2.81 3.70 16.21
CA THR A 76 -1.41 3.29 16.38
C THR A 76 -0.49 4.49 16.60
N ASN A 77 0.11 5.03 15.54
CA ASN A 77 0.91 6.24 15.58
C ASN A 77 0.83 6.99 14.24
N LEU A 78 1.22 8.27 14.26
CA LEU A 78 1.12 9.16 13.13
C LEU A 78 1.94 8.68 11.92
N VAL A 79 3.09 8.04 12.15
CA VAL A 79 3.95 7.54 11.07
C VAL A 79 3.27 6.42 10.30
N TYR A 80 2.66 5.45 10.98
CA TYR A 80 1.86 4.39 10.31
C TYR A 80 0.70 4.97 9.51
N ILE A 81 -0.02 5.95 10.09
CA ILE A 81 -1.14 6.61 9.41
C ILE A 81 -0.66 7.29 8.13
N LEU A 82 0.47 8.01 8.18
CA LEU A 82 1.04 8.69 7.01
C LEU A 82 1.47 7.70 5.93
N ILE A 83 2.06 6.55 6.29
CA ILE A 83 2.40 5.50 5.32
C ILE A 83 1.15 5.07 4.58
N PHE A 84 0.10 4.64 5.28
CA PHE A 84 -1.13 4.17 4.61
C PHE A 84 -1.85 5.28 3.86
N PHE A 85 -1.83 6.51 4.35
CA PHE A 85 -2.43 7.65 3.68
C PHE A 85 -1.75 7.94 2.34
N PHE A 86 -0.42 7.93 2.30
CA PHE A 86 0.32 8.12 1.06
C PHE A 86 0.17 6.92 0.11
N VAL A 87 0.16 5.68 0.61
CA VAL A 87 -0.11 4.50 -0.23
C VAL A 87 -1.52 4.56 -0.82
N GLU A 88 -2.52 4.95 -0.04
CA GLU A 88 -3.92 5.09 -0.48
C GLU A 88 -4.02 6.06 -1.67
N LEU A 89 -3.46 7.27 -1.52
CA LEU A 89 -3.43 8.26 -2.61
C LEU A 89 -2.62 7.75 -3.82
N GLY A 90 -1.51 7.06 -3.56
CA GLY A 90 -0.68 6.45 -4.59
C GLY A 90 -1.47 5.45 -5.45
N PHE A 91 -2.11 4.48 -4.79
CA PHE A 91 -2.88 3.42 -5.45
C PHE A 91 -4.13 3.95 -6.13
N LEU A 92 -4.83 4.91 -5.51
CA LEU A 92 -5.98 5.58 -6.12
C LEU A 92 -5.60 6.26 -7.44
N LEU A 93 -4.51 7.03 -7.45
CA LEU A 93 -4.06 7.74 -8.65
C LEU A 93 -3.54 6.78 -9.73
N ILE A 94 -2.82 5.72 -9.34
CA ILE A 94 -2.37 4.68 -10.28
C ILE A 94 -3.57 3.95 -10.87
N SER A 95 -4.57 3.60 -10.07
CA SER A 95 -5.82 3.00 -10.55
C SER A 95 -6.52 3.89 -11.59
N ALA A 96 -6.76 5.16 -11.23
CA ALA A 96 -7.35 6.14 -12.13
C ALA A 96 -6.53 6.31 -13.42
N SER A 97 -5.19 6.17 -13.33
CA SER A 97 -4.33 6.27 -14.51
C SER A 97 -4.56 5.14 -15.52
N TYR A 98 -4.91 3.93 -15.07
CA TYR A 98 -5.23 2.82 -15.95
C TYR A 98 -6.57 3.06 -16.65
N PHE A 99 -7.60 3.45 -15.90
CA PHE A 99 -8.89 3.82 -16.49
C PHE A 99 -8.76 4.99 -17.46
N ALA A 100 -7.92 5.99 -17.17
CA ALA A 100 -7.65 7.08 -18.09
C ALA A 100 -7.05 6.60 -19.44
N VAL A 101 -6.26 5.52 -19.47
CA VAL A 101 -5.80 4.93 -20.74
C VAL A 101 -6.96 4.25 -21.46
N ALA A 102 -7.75 3.44 -20.73
CA ALA A 102 -8.91 2.75 -21.29
C ALA A 102 -9.92 3.74 -21.91
N ASP A 103 -10.14 4.88 -21.26
CA ASP A 103 -11.05 5.94 -21.73
C ASP A 103 -10.45 6.85 -22.82
N GLY A 104 -9.25 6.55 -23.35
CA GLY A 104 -8.63 7.33 -24.42
C GLY A 104 -7.96 8.65 -23.98
N HIS A 105 -7.59 8.78 -22.70
CA HIS A 105 -6.93 9.95 -22.10
C HIS A 105 -5.47 9.67 -21.66
N PRO A 106 -4.55 9.28 -22.56
CA PRO A 106 -3.19 8.87 -22.19
C PRO A 106 -2.35 9.99 -21.55
N ALA A 107 -2.58 11.25 -21.92
CA ALA A 107 -1.88 12.38 -21.30
C ALA A 107 -2.28 12.57 -19.82
N ALA A 108 -3.57 12.38 -19.50
CA ALA A 108 -4.05 12.39 -18.12
C ALA A 108 -3.46 11.21 -17.34
N SER A 109 -3.41 10.02 -17.94
CA SER A 109 -2.78 8.84 -17.35
C SER A 109 -1.34 9.09 -16.92
N VAL A 110 -0.52 9.72 -17.77
CA VAL A 110 0.88 10.04 -17.43
C VAL A 110 0.96 10.95 -16.19
N ASN A 111 0.11 11.97 -16.11
CA ASN A 111 0.09 12.88 -14.97
C ASN A 111 -0.39 12.17 -13.69
N LEU A 112 -1.41 11.32 -13.80
CA LEU A 112 -1.91 10.50 -12.69
C LEU A 112 -0.84 9.52 -12.19
N LYS A 113 -0.10 8.84 -13.10
CA LYS A 113 1.02 7.95 -12.73
C LYS A 113 2.14 8.69 -12.03
N LYS A 114 2.49 9.90 -12.48
CA LYS A 114 3.49 10.73 -11.80
C LYS A 114 3.04 11.12 -10.39
N GLY A 115 1.78 11.55 -10.25
CA GLY A 115 1.19 11.85 -8.94
C GLY A 115 1.19 10.64 -8.01
N GLY A 116 0.71 9.49 -8.50
CA GLY A 116 0.69 8.25 -7.75
C GLY A 116 2.10 7.79 -7.33
N GLY A 117 3.06 7.85 -8.24
CA GLY A 117 4.48 7.57 -7.96
C GLY A 117 5.08 8.51 -6.91
N ALA A 118 4.74 9.80 -6.93
CA ALA A 118 5.18 10.75 -5.91
C ALA A 118 4.67 10.38 -4.51
N PHE A 119 3.38 10.01 -4.38
CA PHE A 119 2.83 9.55 -3.10
C PHE A 119 3.42 8.22 -2.65
N CYS A 120 3.62 7.25 -3.54
CA CYS A 120 4.31 6.00 -3.20
C CYS A 120 5.76 6.24 -2.75
N PHE A 121 6.45 7.22 -3.35
CA PHE A 121 7.79 7.62 -2.92
C PHE A 121 7.76 8.23 -1.50
N LEU A 122 6.83 9.13 -1.21
CA LEU A 122 6.62 9.67 0.14
C LEU A 122 6.32 8.56 1.16
N ALA A 123 5.44 7.62 0.82
CA ALA A 123 5.17 6.45 1.65
C ALA A 123 6.44 5.65 1.94
N GLY A 124 7.28 5.43 0.94
CA GLY A 124 8.58 4.76 1.09
C GLY A 124 9.53 5.50 2.03
N LEU A 125 9.63 6.83 1.92
CA LEU A 125 10.45 7.65 2.82
C LEU A 125 9.93 7.58 4.26
N THR A 126 8.61 7.66 4.47
CA THR A 126 8.01 7.53 5.81
C THR A 126 8.21 6.12 6.37
N GLY A 127 8.13 5.08 5.53
CA GLY A 127 8.45 3.71 5.90
C GLY A 127 9.90 3.54 6.34
N TRP A 128 10.85 4.15 5.63
CA TRP A 128 12.26 4.15 6.02
C TRP A 128 12.50 4.86 7.36
N TYR A 129 11.80 5.97 7.62
CA TYR A 129 11.85 6.62 8.92
C TYR A 129 11.36 5.69 10.03
N LEU A 130 10.23 5.00 9.83
CA LEU A 130 9.72 4.02 10.79
C LEU A 130 10.72 2.88 11.03
N THR A 131 11.28 2.30 9.98
CA THR A 131 12.30 1.25 10.10
C THR A 131 13.51 1.73 10.89
N PHE A 132 13.99 2.95 10.60
CA PHE A 132 15.12 3.53 11.31
C PHE A 132 14.81 3.74 12.79
N ALA A 133 13.64 4.30 13.12
CA ALA A 133 13.19 4.46 14.49
C ALA A 133 13.13 3.13 15.25
N LEU A 134 12.59 2.07 14.64
CA LEU A 134 12.52 0.74 15.24
C LEU A 134 13.90 0.12 15.49
N LEU A 135 14.87 0.34 14.59
CA LEU A 135 16.24 -0.16 14.77
C LEU A 135 16.99 0.53 15.92
N LEU A 136 16.67 1.80 16.19
CA LEU A 136 17.32 2.58 17.26
C LEU A 136 16.67 2.40 18.64
N ASN A 137 15.40 2.00 18.67
CA ASN A 137 14.55 2.01 19.87
C ASN A 137 15.20 1.30 21.08
N ASP A 138 15.81 0.14 20.86
CA ASP A 138 16.36 -0.69 21.94
C ASP A 138 17.86 -0.48 22.16
N SER A 139 18.51 0.44 21.44
CA SER A 139 19.97 0.56 21.42
C SER A 139 20.54 1.97 21.58
N ILE A 140 19.94 2.98 20.94
CA ILE A 140 20.55 4.31 20.81
C ILE A 140 19.60 5.40 21.30
N VAL A 141 18.42 5.52 20.70
CA VAL A 141 17.46 6.60 20.98
C VAL A 141 16.07 6.25 20.50
N GLU A 142 15.06 6.68 21.25
CA GLU A 142 13.67 6.60 20.83
C GLU A 142 13.31 7.81 19.97
N LEU A 143 12.99 7.58 18.70
CA LEU A 143 12.54 8.63 17.79
C LEU A 143 11.02 8.85 17.89
N PRO A 144 10.52 10.09 17.69
CA PRO A 144 9.11 10.38 17.84
C PRO A 144 8.28 9.74 16.72
N LEU A 145 7.37 8.84 17.10
CA LEU A 145 6.40 8.22 16.17
C LEU A 145 5.01 8.89 16.21
N GLY A 146 4.74 9.70 17.24
CA GLY A 146 3.46 10.38 17.44
C GLY A 146 2.33 9.43 17.81
N ASP A 147 2.31 8.96 19.06
CA ASP A 147 1.27 8.07 19.59
C ASP A 147 -0.13 8.70 19.48
N THR A 148 -1.02 8.04 18.74
CA THR A 148 -2.40 8.49 18.52
C THR A 148 -3.41 7.69 19.33
N SER A 149 -2.99 6.61 20.02
CA SER A 149 -3.87 5.71 20.77
C SER A 149 -4.74 6.42 21.80
N ARG A 150 -4.24 7.54 22.35
CA ARG A 150 -4.95 8.38 23.33
C ARG A 150 -6.28 8.93 22.82
N TYR A 151 -6.39 9.20 21.52
CA TYR A 151 -7.61 9.73 20.91
C TYR A 151 -8.66 8.64 20.62
N PHE A 152 -8.22 7.36 20.61
CA PHE A 152 -9.04 6.21 20.25
C PHE A 152 -9.24 5.23 21.42
N ALA A 153 -8.83 5.61 22.63
CA ALA A 153 -8.99 4.81 23.83
C ALA A 153 -10.49 4.50 24.06
N LYS A 154 -10.87 3.22 24.00
CA LYS A 154 -12.22 2.78 24.36
C LYS A 154 -12.48 3.14 25.82
N ARG A 155 -13.59 3.84 26.11
CA ARG A 155 -14.15 3.90 27.46
C ARG A 155 -14.34 2.46 27.92
N LYS A 156 -13.66 2.03 28.99
CA LYS A 156 -13.97 0.75 29.65
C LYS A 156 -15.43 0.81 30.08
N THR A 157 -16.31 0.09 29.40
CA THR A 157 -17.64 -0.22 29.92
C THR A 157 -17.42 -1.08 31.15
N GLN A 158 -17.78 -0.53 32.33
CA GLN A 158 -17.83 -1.26 33.59
C GLN A 158 -18.86 -2.37 33.53
#